data_AF-A0A198UG86-F1
#
_entry.id   AF-A0A198UG86-F1
#
_cell.length_a   1.000
_cell.length_b   1.000
_cell.length_c   1.000
_cell.angle_alpha   90.00
_cell.angle_beta   90.00
_cell.angle_gamma   90.00
#
_symmetry.space_group_name_H-M   'P 1'
#
loop_
_entity.id
_entity.type
_entity.pdbx_description
1 polymer ?
#
loop_
_entity_poly.entity_id
_entity_poly.type
_entity_poly.pdbx_seq_one_letter_code
_entity_poly.pdbx_strand_id
1 'polypeptide(L)'
;MLFLDGAMGTEIQNYKLTEGDYCGARFADITNDVKGNNDLLVLTQPDIISAIHKNYLEAGADIIETNSFNGTQISMADYRMEHLAYEINKQAAHLARLACDEYNAKTPDKPRFVAGGIGPTSRTCSISPDVNDPAFRNVTFDELVDNYTESALALIEGGADILLIETVFDTLNAKAAIFAVTGVFEKIGFELPIMISGTITDASGRTLSGQTAEAFYNSVRHAKPIWIGFNCALGADALKPHIKSLSDVCETFVSAHPNAGLPNEFGEYDETAIETATMVQGFAKSGIVNIVGGCCGTTPEHIQTIVEMVSPYPPRKLPEYVPACRLSGLEPFNITRDGLFVNVGERTNVTGSKKFLRLIKNEEYSEALDVARDQVEGGAQIVDINMDEAMLDSKQAMIHFVNLIASEPDISRVPLID
;
A
#
# COMPACT_ATOMS: atom_id res chain seq x y z
N MET A 1 0.99 -1.55 22.91
CA MET A 1 1.64 -2.07 21.69
C MET A 1 0.75 -3.18 21.19
N LEU A 2 0.56 -3.31 19.88
CA LEU A 2 -0.01 -4.53 19.28
C LEU A 2 1.04 -5.17 18.35
N PHE A 3 0.86 -6.46 18.09
CA PHE A 3 1.75 -7.24 17.26
C PHE A 3 1.02 -7.79 16.04
N LEU A 4 1.51 -7.42 14.86
CA LEU A 4 1.10 -8.03 13.58
C LEU A 4 1.91 -9.32 13.38
N ASP A 5 1.40 -10.25 12.57
CA ASP A 5 2.10 -11.47 12.21
C ASP A 5 3.29 -11.23 11.26
N GLY A 6 3.79 -12.32 10.66
CA GLY A 6 4.92 -12.33 9.75
C GLY A 6 4.53 -12.76 8.33
N ALA A 7 5.51 -13.20 7.54
CA ALA A 7 5.28 -13.55 6.14
C ALA A 7 4.55 -14.90 5.94
N MET A 8 3.29 -14.83 5.50
CA MET A 8 2.55 -15.97 4.95
C MET A 8 3.30 -16.65 3.78
N GLY A 9 3.80 -15.86 2.82
CA GLY A 9 4.47 -16.40 1.63
C GLY A 9 5.76 -17.18 1.95
N THR A 10 6.57 -16.67 2.88
CA THR A 10 7.80 -17.36 3.33
C THR A 10 7.46 -18.65 4.06
N GLU A 11 6.43 -18.65 4.91
CA GLU A 11 6.00 -19.87 5.61
C GLU A 11 5.46 -20.94 4.65
N ILE A 12 4.73 -20.55 3.59
CA ILE A 12 4.27 -21.48 2.54
C ILE A 12 5.46 -22.16 1.85
N GLN A 13 6.56 -21.45 1.59
CA GLN A 13 7.74 -22.00 0.93
C GLN A 13 8.36 -23.17 1.73
N ASN A 14 8.25 -23.16 3.06
CA ASN A 14 8.77 -24.24 3.92
C ASN A 14 8.06 -25.59 3.69
N TYR A 15 6.83 -25.58 3.18
CA TYR A 15 6.08 -26.80 2.84
C TYR A 15 6.53 -27.43 1.52
N LYS A 16 7.35 -26.74 0.70
CA LYS A 16 7.90 -27.24 -0.58
C LYS A 16 6.83 -27.77 -1.53
N LEU A 17 5.70 -27.08 -1.59
CA LEU A 17 4.56 -27.45 -2.40
C LEU A 17 4.91 -27.56 -3.90
N THR A 18 4.29 -28.54 -4.54
CA THR A 18 4.42 -28.83 -5.97
C THR A 18 3.23 -28.27 -6.74
N GLU A 19 3.30 -28.22 -8.06
CA GLU A 19 2.19 -27.77 -8.92
C GLU A 19 0.87 -28.51 -8.61
N GLY A 20 0.95 -29.81 -8.38
CA GLY A 20 -0.22 -30.62 -8.02
C GLY A 20 -0.89 -30.19 -6.71
N ASP A 21 -0.12 -29.65 -5.76
CA ASP A 21 -0.65 -29.14 -4.51
C ASP A 21 -1.38 -27.80 -4.70
N TYR A 22 -0.86 -26.92 -5.58
CA TYR A 22 -1.53 -25.66 -5.93
C TYR A 22 -2.83 -25.92 -6.69
N CYS A 23 -2.83 -26.85 -7.65
CA CYS A 23 -4.04 -27.23 -8.39
C CYS A 23 -5.08 -27.93 -7.49
N GLY A 24 -4.62 -28.78 -6.57
CA GLY A 24 -5.48 -29.66 -5.79
C GLY A 24 -6.39 -30.53 -6.68
N ALA A 25 -7.44 -31.09 -6.10
CA ALA A 25 -8.43 -31.87 -6.87
C ALA A 25 -9.31 -30.98 -7.76
N ARG A 26 -9.55 -29.72 -7.35
CA ARG A 26 -10.50 -28.81 -8.01
C ARG A 26 -9.98 -28.30 -9.36
N PHE A 27 -8.67 -28.11 -9.49
CA PHE A 27 -8.04 -27.53 -10.68
C PHE A 27 -7.11 -28.52 -11.38
N ALA A 28 -7.32 -29.83 -11.24
CA ALA A 28 -6.46 -30.86 -11.81
C ALA A 28 -6.36 -30.81 -13.36
N ASP A 29 -7.38 -30.25 -14.03
CA ASP A 29 -7.47 -30.20 -15.50
C ASP A 29 -6.97 -28.86 -16.09
N ILE A 30 -6.46 -27.92 -15.28
CA ILE A 30 -5.93 -26.66 -15.82
C ILE A 30 -4.61 -26.88 -16.55
N THR A 31 -4.39 -26.10 -17.60
CA THR A 31 -3.21 -26.26 -18.49
C THR A 31 -2.13 -25.21 -18.27
N ASN A 32 -2.42 -24.15 -17.51
CA ASN A 32 -1.45 -23.12 -17.15
C ASN A 32 -0.81 -23.43 -15.80
N ASP A 33 0.45 -23.00 -15.64
CA ASP A 33 1.17 -23.08 -14.37
C ASP A 33 0.52 -22.15 -13.34
N VAL A 34 0.27 -22.67 -12.14
CA VAL A 34 -0.29 -21.90 -11.02
C VAL A 34 0.60 -21.94 -9.77
N LYS A 35 1.76 -22.60 -9.83
CA LYS A 35 2.71 -22.58 -8.74
C LYS A 35 3.17 -21.15 -8.48
N GLY A 36 3.15 -20.78 -7.21
CA GLY A 36 3.45 -19.42 -6.75
C GLY A 36 2.22 -18.54 -6.57
N ASN A 37 1.03 -18.98 -7.04
CA ASN A 37 -0.25 -18.36 -6.65
C ASN A 37 -0.60 -18.78 -5.21
N ASN A 38 0.08 -18.21 -4.23
CA ASN A 38 -0.08 -18.54 -2.81
C ASN A 38 -1.52 -18.32 -2.33
N ASP A 39 -2.20 -17.30 -2.86
CA ASP A 39 -3.59 -16.98 -2.55
C ASP A 39 -4.55 -18.13 -2.91
N LEU A 40 -4.27 -18.91 -3.97
CA LEU A 40 -5.08 -20.08 -4.35
C LEU A 40 -5.11 -21.17 -3.27
N LEU A 41 -4.08 -21.25 -2.44
CA LEU A 41 -3.93 -22.28 -1.41
C LEU A 41 -4.99 -22.19 -0.32
N VAL A 42 -5.72 -21.08 -0.19
CA VAL A 42 -6.89 -21.01 0.71
C VAL A 42 -8.02 -21.95 0.25
N LEU A 43 -8.06 -22.30 -1.03
CA LEU A 43 -9.03 -23.23 -1.61
C LEU A 43 -8.50 -24.65 -1.69
N THR A 44 -7.22 -24.82 -2.02
CA THR A 44 -6.64 -26.13 -2.33
C THR A 44 -5.87 -26.76 -1.15
N GLN A 45 -5.32 -25.94 -0.26
CA GLN A 45 -4.57 -26.35 0.93
C GLN A 45 -5.01 -25.58 2.20
N PRO A 46 -6.32 -25.53 2.52
CA PRO A 46 -6.83 -24.71 3.63
C PRO A 46 -6.25 -25.09 5.00
N ASP A 47 -5.88 -26.37 5.20
CA ASP A 47 -5.27 -26.85 6.44
C ASP A 47 -3.87 -26.28 6.65
N ILE A 48 -3.08 -26.11 5.59
CA ILE A 48 -1.73 -25.51 5.64
C ILE A 48 -1.86 -24.03 6.01
N ILE A 49 -2.73 -23.29 5.33
CA ILE A 49 -2.94 -21.86 5.61
C ILE A 49 -3.44 -21.66 7.05
N SER A 50 -4.38 -22.48 7.49
CA SER A 50 -4.88 -22.46 8.87
C SER A 50 -3.78 -22.75 9.90
N ALA A 51 -2.87 -23.68 9.60
CA ALA A 51 -1.74 -23.99 10.47
C ALA A 51 -0.79 -22.78 10.62
N ILE A 52 -0.49 -22.09 9.51
CA ILE A 52 0.38 -20.90 9.52
C ILE A 52 -0.23 -19.78 10.39
N HIS A 53 -1.53 -19.47 10.23
CA HIS A 53 -2.21 -18.50 11.09
C HIS A 53 -2.11 -18.86 12.58
N LYS A 54 -2.32 -20.14 12.92
CA LYS A 54 -2.24 -20.60 14.32
C LYS A 54 -0.83 -20.50 14.87
N ASN A 55 0.19 -20.78 14.07
CA ASN A 55 1.59 -20.62 14.48
C ASN A 55 1.92 -19.17 14.86
N TYR A 56 1.46 -18.18 14.08
CA TYR A 56 1.65 -16.77 14.42
C TYR A 56 0.84 -16.33 15.66
N LEU A 57 -0.40 -16.82 15.81
CA LEU A 57 -1.20 -16.58 17.01
C LEU A 57 -0.54 -17.18 18.28
N GLU A 58 0.09 -18.35 18.16
CA GLU A 58 0.86 -18.99 19.22
C GLU A 58 2.15 -18.23 19.55
N ALA A 59 2.83 -17.70 18.53
CA ALA A 59 3.97 -16.80 18.67
C ALA A 59 3.62 -15.47 19.37
N GLY A 60 2.33 -15.14 19.45
CA GLY A 60 1.83 -14.02 20.26
C GLY A 60 1.29 -12.84 19.46
N ALA A 61 1.14 -12.98 18.14
CA ALA A 61 0.48 -11.97 17.30
C ALA A 61 -0.93 -11.64 17.84
N ASP A 62 -1.27 -10.36 17.82
CA ASP A 62 -2.59 -9.84 18.13
C ASP A 62 -3.46 -9.75 16.87
N ILE A 63 -2.81 -9.66 15.71
CA ILE A 63 -3.45 -9.43 14.41
C ILE A 63 -2.78 -10.33 13.41
N ILE A 64 -3.58 -11.03 12.62
CA ILE A 64 -3.09 -11.85 11.51
C ILE A 64 -3.66 -11.34 10.19
N GLU A 65 -2.81 -11.29 9.17
CA GLU A 65 -3.18 -10.91 7.82
C GLU A 65 -3.81 -12.10 7.09
N THR A 66 -4.83 -11.85 6.27
CA THR A 66 -5.42 -12.89 5.41
C THR A 66 -4.46 -13.25 4.28
N ASN A 67 -4.46 -14.52 3.85
CA ASN A 67 -3.73 -14.94 2.64
C ASN A 67 -4.49 -14.49 1.36
N SER A 68 -4.50 -13.18 1.11
CA SER A 68 -5.26 -12.53 0.03
C SER A 68 -4.51 -11.38 -0.65
N PHE A 69 -3.18 -11.32 -0.51
CA PHE A 69 -2.33 -10.27 -1.07
C PHE A 69 -2.58 -10.03 -2.58
N ASN A 70 -2.72 -11.11 -3.35
CA ASN A 70 -3.04 -11.08 -4.79
C ASN A 70 -4.48 -11.48 -5.09
N GLY A 71 -5.37 -11.45 -4.09
CA GLY A 71 -6.80 -11.74 -4.23
C GLY A 71 -7.55 -10.68 -5.03
N THR A 72 -7.11 -10.33 -6.24
CA THR A 72 -7.81 -9.39 -7.11
C THR A 72 -7.87 -9.93 -8.52
N GLN A 73 -8.87 -9.52 -9.31
CA GLN A 73 -9.02 -9.98 -10.69
C GLN A 73 -7.77 -9.64 -11.51
N ILE A 74 -7.20 -8.46 -11.31
CA ILE A 74 -5.98 -8.02 -12.01
C ILE A 74 -4.80 -8.95 -11.74
N SER A 75 -4.51 -9.26 -10.47
CA SER A 75 -3.40 -10.17 -10.15
C SER A 75 -3.69 -11.61 -10.55
N MET A 76 -4.95 -12.07 -10.40
CA MET A 76 -5.35 -13.42 -10.78
C MET A 76 -5.33 -13.65 -12.29
N ALA A 77 -5.34 -12.60 -13.11
CA ALA A 77 -5.20 -12.69 -14.56
C ALA A 77 -3.85 -13.29 -14.99
N ASP A 78 -2.79 -13.09 -14.20
CA ASP A 78 -1.47 -13.69 -14.44
C ASP A 78 -1.54 -15.24 -14.41
N TYR A 79 -2.53 -15.78 -13.70
CA TYR A 79 -2.84 -17.21 -13.61
C TYR A 79 -4.13 -17.62 -14.33
N ARG A 80 -4.79 -16.71 -15.07
CA ARG A 80 -6.09 -16.94 -15.74
C ARG A 80 -7.21 -17.41 -14.79
N MET A 81 -7.21 -16.86 -13.58
CA MET A 81 -8.09 -17.24 -12.47
C MET A 81 -8.92 -16.07 -11.93
N GLU A 82 -9.17 -15.05 -12.75
CA GLU A 82 -9.85 -13.80 -12.38
C GLU A 82 -11.18 -14.07 -11.66
N HIS A 83 -11.96 -15.03 -12.18
CA HIS A 83 -13.26 -15.43 -11.64
C HIS A 83 -13.22 -16.01 -10.20
N LEU A 84 -12.05 -16.34 -9.67
CA LEU A 84 -11.87 -16.86 -8.31
C LEU A 84 -11.55 -15.77 -7.29
N ALA A 85 -11.26 -14.54 -7.71
CA ALA A 85 -10.81 -13.48 -6.81
C ALA A 85 -11.75 -13.29 -5.60
N TYR A 86 -13.06 -13.15 -5.84
CA TYR A 86 -14.05 -13.04 -4.75
C TYR A 86 -14.03 -14.24 -3.79
N GLU A 87 -14.02 -15.47 -4.33
CA GLU A 87 -14.05 -16.69 -3.52
C GLU A 87 -12.79 -16.83 -2.66
N ILE A 88 -11.63 -16.52 -3.24
CA ILE A 88 -10.33 -16.56 -2.56
C ILE A 88 -10.31 -15.60 -1.37
N ASN A 89 -10.71 -14.34 -1.55
CA ASN A 89 -10.74 -13.37 -0.44
C ASN A 89 -11.68 -13.82 0.68
N LYS A 90 -12.89 -14.26 0.32
CA LYS A 90 -13.88 -14.69 1.30
C LYS A 90 -13.39 -15.88 2.11
N GLN A 91 -12.78 -16.87 1.44
CA GLN A 91 -12.22 -18.03 2.11
C GLN A 91 -10.98 -17.68 2.94
N ALA A 92 -10.10 -16.80 2.44
CA ALA A 92 -8.91 -16.34 3.17
C ALA A 92 -9.29 -15.69 4.50
N ALA A 93 -10.25 -14.75 4.47
CA ALA A 93 -10.80 -14.11 5.67
C ALA A 93 -11.48 -15.12 6.60
N HIS A 94 -12.22 -16.09 6.06
CA HIS A 94 -12.88 -17.10 6.86
C HIS A 94 -11.89 -18.00 7.63
N LEU A 95 -10.80 -18.45 6.99
CA LEU A 95 -9.77 -19.27 7.63
C LEU A 95 -9.07 -18.51 8.77
N ALA A 96 -8.70 -17.24 8.53
CA ALA A 96 -8.11 -16.38 9.55
C ALA A 96 -9.08 -16.15 10.73
N ARG A 97 -10.38 -15.88 10.45
CA ARG A 97 -11.43 -15.70 11.46
C ARG A 97 -11.57 -16.91 12.37
N LEU A 98 -11.62 -18.11 11.78
CA LEU A 98 -11.69 -19.35 12.57
C LEU A 98 -10.48 -19.52 13.49
N ALA A 99 -9.28 -19.19 13.02
CA ALA A 99 -8.08 -19.24 13.84
C ALA A 99 -8.13 -18.21 14.99
N CYS A 100 -8.53 -16.96 14.72
CA CYS A 100 -8.71 -15.93 15.75
C CYS A 100 -9.78 -16.33 16.78
N ASP A 101 -10.92 -16.87 16.36
CA ASP A 101 -11.99 -17.31 17.27
C ASP A 101 -11.53 -18.43 18.20
N GLU A 102 -10.77 -19.39 17.68
CA GLU A 102 -10.19 -20.47 18.49
C GLU A 102 -9.28 -19.90 19.60
N TYR A 103 -8.41 -18.95 19.28
CA TYR A 103 -7.50 -18.35 20.26
C TYR A 103 -8.19 -17.38 21.22
N ASN A 104 -9.20 -16.64 20.74
CA ASN A 104 -10.04 -15.78 21.56
C ASN A 104 -10.81 -16.61 22.60
N ALA A 105 -11.32 -17.78 22.23
CA ALA A 105 -11.95 -18.70 23.18
C ALA A 105 -10.95 -19.25 24.22
N LYS A 106 -9.70 -19.53 23.82
CA LYS A 106 -8.64 -19.99 24.74
C LYS A 106 -8.19 -18.91 25.73
N THR A 107 -8.17 -17.65 25.29
CA THR A 107 -7.66 -16.51 26.09
C THR A 107 -8.50 -15.25 25.84
N PRO A 108 -9.68 -15.14 26.47
CA PRO A 108 -10.66 -14.08 26.20
C PRO A 108 -10.17 -12.65 26.50
N ASP A 109 -9.24 -12.49 27.43
CA ASP A 109 -8.70 -11.17 27.81
C ASP A 109 -7.69 -10.59 26.79
N LYS A 110 -7.35 -11.36 25.75
CA LYS A 110 -6.45 -10.97 24.66
C LYS A 110 -7.16 -11.19 23.31
N PRO A 111 -8.09 -10.32 22.88
CA PRO A 111 -8.75 -10.51 21.60
C PRO A 111 -7.75 -10.41 20.43
N ARG A 112 -7.89 -11.28 19.44
CA ARG A 112 -7.17 -11.25 18.16
C ARG A 112 -8.10 -10.87 17.03
N PHE A 113 -7.50 -10.19 16.07
CA PHE A 113 -8.19 -9.57 14.96
C PHE A 113 -7.69 -10.08 13.61
N VAL A 114 -8.59 -10.13 12.64
CA VAL A 114 -8.27 -10.47 11.24
C VAL A 114 -8.09 -9.18 10.45
N ALA A 115 -6.91 -9.00 9.85
CA ALA A 115 -6.67 -7.95 8.86
C ALA A 115 -6.87 -8.51 7.45
N GLY A 116 -7.92 -8.06 6.78
CA GLY A 116 -8.16 -8.34 5.37
C GLY A 116 -7.13 -7.63 4.49
N GLY A 117 -6.09 -8.34 4.07
CA GLY A 117 -5.00 -7.82 3.26
C GLY A 117 -5.42 -7.55 1.82
N ILE A 118 -5.20 -6.31 1.37
CA ILE A 118 -5.42 -5.83 0.01
C ILE A 118 -4.06 -5.35 -0.52
N GLY A 119 -3.46 -6.15 -1.40
CA GLY A 119 -2.20 -5.82 -2.04
C GLY A 119 -2.33 -4.81 -3.19
N PRO A 120 -1.21 -4.35 -3.74
CA PRO A 120 -1.16 -3.25 -4.72
C PRO A 120 -1.49 -3.65 -6.17
N THR A 121 -1.76 -4.94 -6.43
CA THR A 121 -1.85 -5.58 -7.77
C THR A 121 -0.52 -5.63 -8.54
N SER A 122 -0.52 -6.25 -9.72
CA SER A 122 0.63 -6.28 -10.64
C SER A 122 0.72 -5.06 -11.59
N ARG A 123 -0.22 -4.10 -11.51
CA ARG A 123 -0.28 -2.94 -12.41
C ARG A 123 -0.15 -1.61 -11.65
N THR A 124 0.40 -0.59 -12.32
CA THR A 124 0.59 0.77 -11.78
C THR A 124 -0.35 1.76 -12.47
N CYS A 125 -1.08 2.57 -11.72
CA CYS A 125 -1.94 3.62 -12.28
C CYS A 125 -1.20 4.94 -12.49
N SER A 126 -0.11 5.20 -11.75
CA SER A 126 0.65 6.46 -11.83
C SER A 126 1.90 6.38 -12.72
N ILE A 127 2.40 5.18 -13.01
CA ILE A 127 3.64 4.93 -13.77
C ILE A 127 3.30 4.24 -15.09
N SER A 128 3.93 4.68 -16.19
CA SER A 128 3.81 3.98 -17.47
C SER A 128 4.63 2.69 -17.48
N PRO A 129 4.08 1.56 -17.92
CA PRO A 129 4.85 0.35 -18.18
C PRO A 129 5.58 0.38 -19.53
N ASP A 130 5.29 1.36 -20.41
CA ASP A 130 5.97 1.53 -21.70
C ASP A 130 6.99 2.66 -21.61
N VAL A 131 8.28 2.30 -21.71
CA VAL A 131 9.40 3.25 -21.67
C VAL A 131 9.39 4.25 -22.82
N ASN A 132 8.67 3.98 -23.92
CA ASN A 132 8.59 4.86 -25.08
C ASN A 132 7.36 5.77 -25.05
N ASP A 133 6.38 5.48 -24.20
CA ASP A 133 5.17 6.28 -24.02
C ASP A 133 4.96 6.59 -22.53
N PRO A 134 5.56 7.69 -22.02
CA PRO A 134 5.43 8.08 -20.62
C PRO A 134 3.99 8.43 -20.21
N ALA A 135 3.09 8.71 -21.16
CA ALA A 135 1.69 9.02 -20.90
C ALA A 135 0.80 7.77 -20.81
N PHE A 136 1.26 6.63 -21.33
CA PHE A 136 0.49 5.38 -21.34
C PHE A 136 0.25 4.83 -19.93
N ARG A 137 -0.92 4.22 -19.71
CA ARG A 137 -1.26 3.45 -18.51
C ARG A 137 -1.98 2.16 -18.93
N ASN A 138 -1.61 1.03 -18.34
CA ASN A 138 -2.20 -0.29 -18.63
C ASN A 138 -3.36 -0.68 -17.69
N VAL A 139 -3.75 0.26 -16.82
CA VAL A 139 -4.90 0.18 -15.94
C VAL A 139 -5.40 1.59 -15.65
N THR A 140 -6.71 1.73 -15.46
CA THR A 140 -7.36 2.99 -15.10
C THR A 140 -7.77 3.00 -13.62
N PHE A 141 -8.03 4.21 -13.09
CA PHE A 141 -8.52 4.36 -11.73
C PHE A 141 -9.84 3.61 -11.49
N ASP A 142 -10.79 3.71 -12.44
CA ASP A 142 -12.10 3.06 -12.34
C ASP A 142 -11.97 1.53 -12.35
N GLU A 143 -11.11 0.97 -13.20
CA GLU A 143 -10.82 -0.48 -13.19
C GLU A 143 -10.23 -0.95 -11.86
N LEU A 144 -9.34 -0.16 -11.25
CA LEU A 144 -8.82 -0.48 -9.92
C LEU A 144 -9.89 -0.38 -8.84
N VAL A 145 -10.78 0.62 -8.91
CA VAL A 145 -11.91 0.75 -7.97
C VAL A 145 -12.81 -0.48 -8.03
N ASP A 146 -13.19 -0.94 -9.23
CA ASP A 146 -14.02 -2.14 -9.38
C ASP A 146 -13.31 -3.38 -8.83
N ASN A 147 -12.02 -3.54 -9.16
CA ASN A 147 -11.18 -4.63 -8.72
C ASN A 147 -11.04 -4.70 -7.18
N TYR A 148 -10.81 -3.55 -6.52
CA TYR A 148 -10.72 -3.47 -5.07
C TYR A 148 -12.07 -3.56 -4.37
N THR A 149 -13.16 -3.13 -5.01
CA THR A 149 -14.53 -3.24 -4.47
C THR A 149 -14.91 -4.70 -4.27
N GLU A 150 -14.58 -5.56 -5.23
CA GLU A 150 -14.82 -7.00 -5.14
C GLU A 150 -14.05 -7.65 -3.98
N SER A 151 -12.74 -7.37 -3.87
CA SER A 151 -11.88 -7.90 -2.80
C SER A 151 -12.35 -7.42 -1.42
N ALA A 152 -12.59 -6.12 -1.24
CA ALA A 152 -13.02 -5.56 0.04
C ALA A 152 -14.36 -6.16 0.51
N LEU A 153 -15.35 -6.28 -0.38
CA LEU A 153 -16.63 -6.89 -0.04
C LEU A 153 -16.47 -8.36 0.39
N ALA A 154 -15.68 -9.14 -0.35
CA ALA A 154 -15.42 -10.54 -0.05
C ALA A 154 -14.70 -10.73 1.30
N LEU A 155 -13.70 -9.90 1.61
CA LEU A 155 -12.97 -9.92 2.88
C LEU A 155 -13.89 -9.62 4.07
N ILE A 156 -14.75 -8.61 3.94
CA ILE A 156 -15.74 -8.26 4.97
C ILE A 156 -16.71 -9.42 5.19
N GLU A 157 -17.27 -10.00 4.11
CA GLU A 157 -18.18 -11.14 4.22
C GLU A 157 -17.52 -12.40 4.78
N GLY A 158 -16.21 -12.57 4.58
CA GLY A 158 -15.42 -13.65 5.16
C GLY A 158 -15.12 -13.48 6.64
N GLY A 159 -15.35 -12.29 7.21
CA GLY A 159 -15.20 -12.01 8.63
C GLY A 159 -13.91 -11.26 9.00
N ALA A 160 -13.36 -10.45 8.09
CA ALA A 160 -12.30 -9.51 8.44
C ALA A 160 -12.78 -8.48 9.48
N ASP A 161 -11.94 -8.18 10.47
CA ASP A 161 -12.23 -7.15 11.48
C ASP A 161 -11.72 -5.76 11.04
N ILE A 162 -10.77 -5.76 10.10
CA ILE A 162 -9.97 -4.64 9.63
C ILE A 162 -9.73 -4.82 8.13
N LEU A 163 -9.64 -3.74 7.36
CA LEU A 163 -9.10 -3.78 6.00
C LEU A 163 -7.71 -3.14 5.96
N LEU A 164 -6.73 -3.87 5.43
CA LEU A 164 -5.33 -3.46 5.36
C LEU A 164 -4.92 -3.27 3.89
N ILE A 165 -4.74 -2.02 3.48
CA ILE A 165 -4.18 -1.66 2.17
C ILE A 165 -2.66 -1.61 2.33
N GLU A 166 -1.96 -2.65 1.90
CA GLU A 166 -0.55 -2.86 2.23
C GLU A 166 0.38 -2.91 1.02
N THR A 167 1.69 -2.81 1.29
CA THR A 167 2.74 -2.82 0.28
C THR A 167 2.48 -1.82 -0.84
N VAL A 168 1.97 -0.63 -0.48
CA VAL A 168 1.63 0.40 -1.46
C VAL A 168 2.90 0.93 -2.10
N PHE A 169 3.19 0.45 -3.32
CA PHE A 169 4.26 0.97 -4.17
C PHE A 169 3.79 2.17 -5.02
N ASP A 170 2.49 2.21 -5.35
CA ASP A 170 1.83 3.26 -6.13
C ASP A 170 0.68 3.87 -5.32
N THR A 171 0.83 5.14 -4.93
CA THR A 171 -0.18 5.83 -4.12
C THR A 171 -1.50 6.05 -4.85
N LEU A 172 -1.51 6.13 -6.19
CA LEU A 172 -2.75 6.26 -6.94
C LEU A 172 -3.57 4.96 -6.88
N ASN A 173 -2.91 3.80 -6.87
CA ASN A 173 -3.58 2.51 -6.61
C ASN A 173 -4.19 2.50 -5.22
N ALA A 174 -3.46 2.94 -4.19
CA ALA A 174 -4.00 3.02 -2.84
C ALA A 174 -5.19 3.98 -2.75
N LYS A 175 -5.19 5.10 -3.48
CA LYS A 175 -6.36 5.99 -3.56
C LYS A 175 -7.57 5.31 -4.20
N ALA A 176 -7.37 4.47 -5.23
CA ALA A 176 -8.43 3.66 -5.81
C ALA A 176 -8.96 2.62 -4.80
N ALA A 177 -8.06 1.95 -4.05
CA ALA A 177 -8.45 1.03 -2.98
C ALA A 177 -9.24 1.73 -1.86
N ILE A 178 -8.79 2.91 -1.41
CA ILE A 178 -9.51 3.73 -0.41
C ILE A 178 -10.91 4.08 -0.92
N PHE A 179 -11.03 4.53 -2.17
CA PHE A 179 -12.30 4.88 -2.78
C PHE A 179 -13.24 3.66 -2.85
N ALA A 180 -12.71 2.49 -3.26
CA ALA A 180 -13.46 1.24 -3.29
C ALA A 180 -13.94 0.82 -1.89
N VAL A 181 -13.05 0.81 -0.90
CA VAL A 181 -13.37 0.41 0.49
C VAL A 181 -14.43 1.32 1.09
N THR A 182 -14.28 2.64 0.93
CA THR A 182 -15.27 3.61 1.44
C THR A 182 -16.62 3.46 0.73
N GLY A 183 -16.64 3.25 -0.59
CA GLY A 183 -17.87 2.93 -1.33
C GLY A 183 -18.54 1.63 -0.87
N VAL A 184 -17.76 0.60 -0.53
CA VAL A 184 -18.28 -0.64 0.06
C VAL A 184 -18.92 -0.36 1.42
N PHE A 185 -18.29 0.43 2.29
CA PHE A 185 -18.86 0.81 3.59
C PHE A 185 -20.18 1.55 3.46
N GLU A 186 -20.29 2.50 2.53
CA GLU A 186 -21.55 3.20 2.23
C GLU A 186 -22.65 2.23 1.80
N LYS A 187 -22.31 1.23 0.97
CA LYS A 187 -23.25 0.23 0.46
C LYS A 187 -23.75 -0.73 1.54
N ILE A 188 -22.87 -1.18 2.45
CA ILE A 188 -23.22 -2.15 3.51
C ILE A 188 -23.75 -1.49 4.79
N GLY A 189 -23.55 -0.18 4.96
CA GLY A 189 -24.09 0.61 6.06
C GLY A 189 -23.29 0.53 7.37
N PHE A 190 -22.06 0.01 7.33
CA PHE A 190 -21.13 0.05 8.46
C PHE A 190 -19.68 0.15 7.97
N GLU A 191 -18.80 0.63 8.84
CA GLU A 191 -17.37 0.83 8.55
C GLU A 191 -16.52 -0.12 9.40
N LEU A 192 -15.45 -0.66 8.81
CA LEU A 192 -14.35 -1.30 9.54
C LEU A 192 -13.15 -0.33 9.63
N PRO A 193 -12.26 -0.49 10.62
CA PRO A 193 -11.00 0.26 10.64
C PRO A 193 -10.16 -0.03 9.39
N ILE A 194 -9.63 1.04 8.78
CA ILE A 194 -8.70 0.94 7.65
C ILE A 194 -7.26 1.09 8.16
N MET A 195 -6.39 0.21 7.72
CA MET A 195 -4.95 0.31 7.88
C MET A 195 -4.31 0.53 6.53
N ILE A 196 -3.26 1.35 6.49
CA ILE A 196 -2.54 1.64 5.25
C ILE A 196 -1.04 1.46 5.52
N SER A 197 -0.37 0.66 4.69
CA SER A 197 1.07 0.46 4.75
C SER A 197 1.70 0.69 3.39
N GLY A 198 2.59 1.68 3.31
CA GLY A 198 3.39 1.93 2.11
C GLY A 198 4.58 0.99 2.01
N THR A 199 5.28 1.03 0.88
CA THR A 199 6.61 0.44 0.77
C THR A 199 7.62 1.44 0.22
N ILE A 200 8.75 1.58 0.92
CA ILE A 200 9.88 2.40 0.47
C ILE A 200 10.85 1.45 -0.23
N THR A 201 11.09 1.64 -1.52
CA THR A 201 11.70 0.60 -2.37
C THR A 201 13.20 0.47 -2.17
N ASP A 202 13.89 1.56 -1.85
CA ASP A 202 15.34 1.57 -1.72
C ASP A 202 15.85 2.73 -0.84
N ALA A 203 17.17 2.89 -0.80
CA ALA A 203 17.87 3.91 -0.02
C ALA A 203 17.57 5.37 -0.45
N SER A 204 16.89 5.60 -1.58
CA SER A 204 16.40 6.93 -1.96
C SER A 204 15.32 7.46 -1.00
N GLY A 205 14.68 6.55 -0.25
CA GLY A 205 13.67 6.91 0.74
C GLY A 205 12.31 7.25 0.16
N ARG A 206 12.01 6.76 -1.05
CA ARG A 206 10.76 7.00 -1.78
C ARG A 206 10.02 5.70 -2.07
N THR A 207 8.70 5.80 -2.28
CA THR A 207 7.91 4.72 -2.90
C THR A 207 8.33 4.49 -4.35
N LEU A 208 7.87 3.41 -4.98
CA LEU A 208 8.13 3.18 -6.40
C LEU A 208 7.59 4.32 -7.28
N SER A 209 6.43 4.88 -6.91
CA SER A 209 5.85 6.07 -7.53
C SER A 209 6.54 7.39 -7.13
N GLY A 210 7.69 7.34 -6.46
CA GLY A 210 8.55 8.49 -6.17
C GLY A 210 8.16 9.32 -4.94
N GLN A 211 7.16 8.92 -4.15
CA GLN A 211 6.71 9.72 -3.01
C GLN A 211 7.59 9.54 -1.77
N THR A 212 7.87 10.65 -1.10
CA THR A 212 8.45 10.63 0.27
C THR A 212 7.43 10.17 1.31
N ALA A 213 7.88 9.82 2.51
CA ALA A 213 7.02 9.32 3.59
C ALA A 213 5.89 10.30 4.00
N GLU A 214 6.20 11.59 4.13
CA GLU A 214 5.18 12.60 4.47
C GLU A 214 4.23 12.89 3.29
N ALA A 215 4.75 12.90 2.05
CA ALA A 215 3.93 13.04 0.84
C ALA A 215 2.90 11.90 0.73
N PHE A 216 3.35 10.67 0.97
CA PHE A 216 2.50 9.49 1.03
C PHE A 216 1.37 9.67 2.06
N TYR A 217 1.72 10.03 3.31
CA TYR A 217 0.71 10.27 4.35
C TYR A 217 -0.27 11.37 3.96
N ASN A 218 0.20 12.53 3.48
CA ASN A 218 -0.68 13.61 3.03
C ASN A 218 -1.66 13.13 1.94
N SER A 219 -1.20 12.27 1.03
CA SER A 219 -1.99 11.73 -0.07
C SER A 219 -3.10 10.78 0.37
N VAL A 220 -2.91 10.02 1.45
CA VAL A 220 -3.86 8.99 1.93
C VAL A 220 -4.58 9.34 3.23
N ARG A 221 -4.20 10.44 3.91
CA ARG A 221 -4.79 10.88 5.20
C ARG A 221 -6.31 11.01 5.16
N HIS A 222 -6.89 11.34 4.01
CA HIS A 222 -8.34 11.48 3.82
C HIS A 222 -9.11 10.19 4.11
N ALA A 223 -8.46 9.01 4.03
CA ALA A 223 -9.03 7.73 4.43
C ALA A 223 -9.27 7.59 5.94
N LYS A 224 -8.74 8.51 6.76
CA LYS A 224 -8.76 8.46 8.23
C LYS A 224 -8.31 7.09 8.75
N PRO A 225 -7.15 6.58 8.30
CA PRO A 225 -6.73 5.24 8.69
C PRO A 225 -6.56 5.20 10.20
N ILE A 226 -6.92 4.09 10.83
CA ILE A 226 -6.59 3.91 12.24
C ILE A 226 -5.07 3.91 12.40
N TRP A 227 -4.36 3.22 11.48
CA TRP A 227 -2.90 3.08 11.44
C TRP A 227 -2.31 3.39 10.06
N ILE A 228 -1.14 4.04 10.06
CA ILE A 228 -0.33 4.28 8.87
C ILE A 228 1.08 3.75 9.10
N GLY A 229 1.68 3.10 8.11
CA GLY A 229 3.00 2.50 8.29
C GLY A 229 3.75 2.26 7.00
N PHE A 230 4.86 1.54 7.15
CA PHE A 230 5.62 0.99 6.03
C PHE A 230 5.97 -0.47 6.29
N ASN A 231 6.01 -1.24 5.21
CA ASN A 231 6.37 -2.65 5.21
C ASN A 231 7.15 -3.06 3.96
N CYS A 232 7.74 -4.24 4.04
CA CYS A 232 8.51 -4.86 2.97
C CYS A 232 9.72 -4.02 2.53
N ALA A 233 10.36 -4.46 1.44
CA ALA A 233 11.54 -3.90 0.75
C ALA A 233 12.81 -3.71 1.60
N LEU A 234 12.70 -3.02 2.73
CA LEU A 234 13.80 -2.70 3.63
C LEU A 234 13.74 -3.56 4.90
N GLY A 235 14.93 -3.89 5.42
CA GLY A 235 15.09 -4.36 6.79
C GLY A 235 14.86 -3.23 7.81
N ALA A 236 14.77 -3.59 9.08
CA ALA A 236 14.37 -2.68 10.16
C ALA A 236 15.27 -1.42 10.28
N ASP A 237 16.60 -1.58 10.23
CA ASP A 237 17.51 -0.45 10.37
C ASP A 237 17.37 0.59 9.26
N ALA A 238 17.23 0.14 8.01
CA ALA A 238 17.03 1.02 6.86
C ALA A 238 15.64 1.67 6.87
N LEU A 239 14.63 0.99 7.40
CA LEU A 239 13.26 1.50 7.47
C LEU A 239 13.07 2.57 8.58
N LYS A 240 13.89 2.51 9.64
CA LYS A 240 13.77 3.38 10.83
C LYS A 240 13.61 4.88 10.54
N PRO A 241 14.42 5.50 9.67
CA PRO A 241 14.32 6.94 9.42
C PRO A 241 12.99 7.33 8.78
N HIS A 242 12.42 6.47 7.95
CA HIS A 242 11.13 6.69 7.28
C HIS A 242 9.97 6.55 8.25
N ILE A 243 10.01 5.56 9.16
CA ILE A 243 9.05 5.44 10.26
C ILE A 243 9.13 6.64 11.20
N LYS A 244 10.33 7.17 11.48
CA LYS A 244 10.50 8.39 12.27
C LYS A 244 9.85 9.59 11.59
N SER A 245 10.12 9.79 10.29
CA SER A 245 9.52 10.88 9.51
C SER A 245 8.00 10.81 9.52
N LEU A 246 7.43 9.62 9.28
CA LEU A 246 5.99 9.39 9.35
C LEU A 246 5.42 9.65 10.76
N SER A 247 6.09 9.13 11.79
CA SER A 247 5.75 9.33 13.20
C SER A 247 5.75 10.80 13.62
N ASP A 248 6.52 11.67 12.98
CA ASP A 248 6.56 13.09 13.33
C ASP A 248 5.36 13.87 12.79
N VAL A 249 4.75 13.38 11.70
CA VAL A 249 3.76 14.14 10.93
C VAL A 249 2.35 13.56 11.02
N CYS A 250 2.20 12.26 11.31
CA CYS A 250 0.89 11.61 11.37
C CYS A 250 0.18 11.79 12.72
N GLU A 251 -1.14 11.97 12.67
CA GLU A 251 -2.00 12.07 13.86
C GLU A 251 -2.62 10.72 14.25
N THR A 252 -2.41 9.70 13.43
CA THR A 252 -2.90 8.33 13.59
C THR A 252 -1.82 7.48 14.26
N PHE A 253 -2.12 6.23 14.60
CA PHE A 253 -1.08 5.34 15.11
C PHE A 253 -0.14 4.88 13.99
N VAL A 254 1.07 4.47 14.35
CA VAL A 254 2.13 4.08 13.40
C VAL A 254 2.43 2.59 13.49
N SER A 255 2.44 1.91 12.35
CA SER A 255 2.91 0.53 12.21
C SER A 255 4.25 0.44 11.47
N ALA A 256 5.01 -0.61 11.78
CA ALA A 256 6.21 -0.97 11.03
C ALA A 256 6.38 -2.50 11.04
N HIS A 257 6.39 -3.11 9.86
CA HIS A 257 6.67 -4.55 9.70
C HIS A 257 7.70 -4.77 8.60
N PRO A 258 9.01 -4.66 8.94
CA PRO A 258 10.10 -4.77 7.97
C PRO A 258 10.34 -6.22 7.55
N ASN A 259 11.15 -6.41 6.51
CA ASN A 259 11.70 -7.73 6.17
C ASN A 259 12.73 -8.18 7.22
N ALA A 260 12.99 -9.49 7.27
CA ALA A 260 14.14 -10.08 7.99
C ALA A 260 15.44 -9.83 7.19
N GLY A 261 15.80 -8.55 7.03
CA GLY A 261 16.92 -8.12 6.21
C GLY A 261 16.60 -8.05 4.71
N LEU A 262 17.65 -7.98 3.89
CA LEU A 262 17.53 -8.05 2.43
C LEU A 262 17.67 -9.51 1.98
N PRO A 263 16.95 -9.94 0.92
CA PRO A 263 17.12 -11.29 0.40
C PRO A 263 18.53 -11.49 -0.16
N ASN A 264 19.09 -12.68 0.04
CA ASN A 264 20.37 -13.09 -0.52
C ASN A 264 20.25 -13.43 -2.02
N GLU A 265 21.36 -13.85 -2.65
CA GLU A 265 21.40 -14.19 -4.09
C GLU A 265 20.44 -15.32 -4.49
N PHE A 266 19.97 -16.12 -3.53
CA PHE A 266 19.00 -17.20 -3.72
C PHE A 266 17.57 -16.79 -3.38
N GLY A 267 17.34 -15.53 -2.98
CA GLY A 267 16.03 -15.04 -2.55
C GLY A 267 15.65 -15.42 -1.12
N GLU A 268 16.59 -15.94 -0.33
CA GLU A 268 16.37 -16.35 1.06
C GLU A 268 16.75 -15.22 2.04
N TYR A 269 16.27 -15.29 3.27
CA TYR A 269 16.51 -14.29 4.31
C TYR A 269 17.36 -14.89 5.43
N ASP A 270 18.57 -14.35 5.62
CA ASP A 270 19.57 -14.88 6.55
C ASP A 270 19.52 -14.22 7.94
N GLU A 271 18.79 -13.10 8.08
CA GLU A 271 18.69 -12.37 9.35
C GLU A 271 17.93 -13.21 10.37
N THR A 272 18.50 -13.37 11.57
CA THR A 272 17.91 -14.20 12.61
C THR A 272 16.81 -13.47 13.39
N ALA A 273 15.99 -14.23 14.11
CA ALA A 273 14.93 -13.70 14.98
C ALA A 273 15.45 -12.67 16.00
N ILE A 274 16.62 -12.92 16.60
CA ILE A 274 17.23 -12.03 17.59
C ILE A 274 17.79 -10.75 16.95
N GLU A 275 18.36 -10.84 15.75
CA GLU A 275 18.85 -9.67 15.00
C GLU A 275 17.69 -8.77 14.59
N THR A 276 16.66 -9.35 13.96
CA THR A 276 15.43 -8.64 13.56
C THR A 276 14.78 -7.97 14.77
N ALA A 277 14.55 -8.72 15.85
CA ALA A 277 13.90 -8.21 17.05
C ALA A 277 14.72 -7.11 17.75
N THR A 278 16.05 -7.17 17.71
CA THR A 278 16.93 -6.12 18.25
C THR A 278 16.74 -4.81 17.51
N MET A 279 16.65 -4.84 16.18
CA MET A 279 16.44 -3.66 15.36
C MET A 279 15.02 -3.10 15.51
N VAL A 280 13.99 -3.96 15.48
CA VAL A 280 12.59 -3.58 15.71
C VAL A 280 12.38 -3.00 17.12
N GLN A 281 13.05 -3.54 18.14
CA GLN A 281 13.09 -2.96 19.48
C GLN A 281 13.62 -1.52 19.46
N GLY A 282 14.53 -1.20 18.53
CA GLY A 282 15.01 0.16 18.29
C GLY A 282 13.90 1.15 17.94
N PHE A 283 12.82 0.73 17.27
CA PHE A 283 11.64 1.55 17.00
C PHE A 283 10.86 1.84 18.30
N ALA A 284 10.56 0.78 19.05
CA ALA A 284 9.77 0.88 20.28
C ALA A 284 10.50 1.70 21.36
N LYS A 285 11.82 1.50 21.52
CA LYS A 285 12.68 2.33 22.39
C LYS A 285 12.63 3.81 22.03
N SER A 286 12.49 4.13 20.74
CA SER A 286 12.43 5.51 20.26
C SER A 286 11.03 6.10 20.38
N GLY A 287 10.02 5.30 20.76
CA GLY A 287 8.63 5.74 20.93
C GLY A 287 7.95 6.15 19.62
N ILE A 288 8.35 5.56 18.48
CA ILE A 288 7.87 5.94 17.14
C ILE A 288 6.84 4.99 16.53
N VAL A 289 6.54 3.87 17.20
CA VAL A 289 5.60 2.85 16.72
C VAL A 289 4.54 2.54 17.77
N ASN A 290 3.37 2.15 17.29
CA ASN A 290 2.28 1.60 18.07
C ASN A 290 2.11 0.11 17.85
N ILE A 291 2.58 -0.36 16.68
CA ILE A 291 2.43 -1.72 16.18
C ILE A 291 3.68 -2.12 15.42
N VAL A 292 4.09 -3.35 15.65
CA VAL A 292 5.21 -3.97 14.95
C VAL A 292 4.84 -5.38 14.53
N GLY A 293 5.40 -5.82 13.42
CA GLY A 293 5.28 -7.20 12.93
C GLY A 293 6.47 -7.52 12.04
N GLY A 294 6.26 -8.44 11.10
CA GLY A 294 7.25 -8.80 10.11
C GLY A 294 6.68 -8.91 8.71
N CYS A 295 7.52 -8.74 7.70
CA CYS A 295 7.19 -9.01 6.30
C CYS A 295 8.07 -10.16 5.80
N CYS A 296 8.59 -10.09 4.56
CA CYS A 296 9.30 -11.21 3.94
C CYS A 296 10.49 -11.68 4.79
N GLY A 297 10.62 -13.01 4.93
CA GLY A 297 11.66 -13.66 5.75
C GLY A 297 11.29 -13.85 7.21
N THR A 298 10.24 -13.20 7.72
CA THR A 298 9.88 -13.30 9.14
C THR A 298 9.00 -14.53 9.44
N THR A 299 9.46 -15.36 10.36
CA THR A 299 8.81 -16.61 10.79
C THR A 299 8.09 -16.44 12.13
N PRO A 300 7.30 -17.42 12.60
CA PRO A 300 6.74 -17.40 13.96
C PRO A 300 7.79 -17.18 15.06
N GLU A 301 9.01 -17.70 14.90
CA GLU A 301 10.13 -17.47 15.84
C GLU A 301 10.53 -15.99 15.90
N HIS A 302 10.51 -15.30 14.74
CA HIS A 302 10.76 -13.86 14.67
C HIS A 302 9.69 -13.08 15.43
N ILE A 303 8.41 -13.39 15.19
CA ILE A 303 7.28 -12.72 15.85
C ILE A 303 7.32 -12.94 17.36
N GLN A 304 7.57 -14.17 17.82
CA GLN A 304 7.72 -14.45 19.25
C GLN A 304 8.83 -13.61 19.88
N THR A 305 10.01 -13.56 19.25
CA THR A 305 11.15 -12.79 19.76
C THR A 305 10.85 -11.29 19.75
N ILE A 306 10.18 -10.77 18.72
CA ILE A 306 9.73 -9.38 18.65
C ILE A 306 8.75 -9.08 19.80
N VAL A 307 7.74 -9.93 20.01
CA VAL A 307 6.75 -9.78 21.10
C VAL A 307 7.46 -9.69 22.45
N GLU A 308 8.35 -10.62 22.74
CA GLU A 308 9.09 -10.67 24.01
C GLU A 308 9.97 -9.42 24.22
N MET A 309 10.69 -8.99 23.18
CA MET A 309 11.62 -7.87 23.28
C MET A 309 10.96 -6.49 23.24
N VAL A 310 9.77 -6.37 22.65
CA VAL A 310 9.08 -5.07 22.44
C VAL A 310 7.98 -4.83 23.47
N SER A 311 7.33 -5.86 24.00
CA SER A 311 6.25 -5.74 25.00
C SER A 311 6.58 -4.84 26.22
N PRO A 312 7.84 -4.78 26.72
CA PRO A 312 8.17 -3.88 27.84
C PRO A 312 8.08 -2.38 27.53
N TYR A 313 8.01 -1.97 26.26
CA TYR A 313 8.00 -0.57 25.86
C TYR A 313 6.58 -0.02 25.67
N PRO A 314 6.32 1.22 26.09
CA PRO A 314 5.03 1.85 25.84
C PRO A 314 4.87 2.15 24.34
N PRO A 315 3.64 2.10 23.79
CA PRO A 315 3.37 2.53 22.43
C PRO A 315 3.62 4.05 22.27
N ARG A 316 3.90 4.48 21.03
CA ARG A 316 3.98 5.90 20.65
C ARG A 316 2.75 6.68 21.13
N LYS A 317 2.98 7.86 21.69
CA LYS A 317 1.90 8.81 22.01
C LYS A 317 1.50 9.57 20.76
N LEU A 318 0.20 9.71 20.53
CA LEU A 318 -0.30 10.54 19.44
C LEU A 318 0.08 12.02 19.68
N PRO A 319 0.51 12.74 18.63
CA PRO A 319 0.83 14.16 18.75
C PRO A 319 -0.44 14.99 18.92
N GLU A 320 -0.27 16.22 19.41
CA GLU A 320 -1.35 17.21 19.37
C GLU A 320 -1.62 17.62 17.91
N TYR A 321 -2.88 17.54 17.49
CA TYR A 321 -3.26 17.89 16.14
C TYR A 321 -3.16 19.41 15.91
N VAL A 322 -2.30 19.80 14.98
CA VAL A 322 -2.20 21.19 14.50
C VAL A 322 -2.84 21.28 13.11
N PRO A 323 -3.97 21.99 12.94
CA PRO A 323 -4.60 22.15 11.64
C PRO A 323 -3.68 22.83 10.61
N ALA A 324 -3.56 22.22 9.43
CA ALA A 324 -2.87 22.76 8.26
C ALA A 324 -3.56 22.28 6.98
N CYS A 325 -3.47 23.05 5.90
CA CYS A 325 -3.80 22.52 4.58
C CYS A 325 -2.61 21.71 4.08
N ARG A 326 -2.80 20.40 3.93
CA ARG A 326 -1.77 19.44 3.57
C ARG A 326 -2.00 18.99 2.14
N LEU A 327 -1.06 19.30 1.26
CA LEU A 327 -1.06 18.93 -0.15
C LEU A 327 0.14 18.00 -0.42
N SER A 328 0.13 17.38 -1.60
CA SER A 328 1.22 16.49 -2.00
C SER A 328 1.37 16.48 -3.53
N GLY A 329 2.62 16.61 -3.98
CA GLY A 329 3.08 15.99 -5.23
C GLY A 329 3.82 14.69 -4.86
N LEU A 330 5.04 14.53 -5.39
CA LEU A 330 6.02 13.55 -4.87
C LEU A 330 6.62 13.99 -3.52
N GLU A 331 6.56 15.29 -3.23
CA GLU A 331 7.00 15.89 -1.97
C GLU A 331 5.80 16.53 -1.25
N PRO A 332 5.83 16.61 0.09
CA PRO A 332 4.75 17.21 0.86
C PRO A 332 4.78 18.73 0.71
N PHE A 333 3.60 19.34 0.68
CA PHE A 333 3.47 20.78 0.76
C PHE A 333 2.39 21.16 1.78
N ASN A 334 2.82 21.71 2.92
CA ASN A 334 1.93 22.05 4.03
C ASN A 334 1.80 23.57 4.17
N ILE A 335 0.57 24.08 4.08
CA ILE A 335 0.23 25.48 4.31
C ILE A 335 -0.27 25.61 5.74
N THR A 336 0.54 26.26 6.58
CA THR A 336 0.27 26.52 8.00
C THR A 336 -0.13 27.98 8.22
N ARG A 337 -0.64 28.32 9.42
CA ARG A 337 -1.04 29.69 9.78
C ARG A 337 0.09 30.72 9.69
N ASP A 338 1.31 30.29 10.00
CA ASP A 338 2.51 31.13 9.98
C ASP A 338 3.28 31.00 8.65
N GLY A 339 2.67 30.37 7.64
CA GLY A 339 3.25 30.18 6.32
C GLY A 339 3.39 31.47 5.52
N LEU A 340 4.24 31.44 4.50
CA LEU A 340 4.40 32.53 3.54
C LEU A 340 3.32 32.47 2.46
N PHE A 341 3.28 33.51 1.62
CA PHE A 341 2.44 33.53 0.43
C PHE A 341 2.75 32.32 -0.47
N VAL A 342 1.69 31.67 -0.94
CA VAL A 342 1.79 30.47 -1.79
C VAL A 342 1.61 30.88 -3.25
N ASN A 343 2.65 30.65 -4.05
CA ASN A 343 2.57 30.92 -5.50
C ASN A 343 1.99 29.72 -6.24
N VAL A 344 0.91 29.95 -6.99
CA VAL A 344 0.31 28.98 -7.92
C VAL A 344 0.70 29.37 -9.34
N GLY A 345 1.34 28.47 -10.08
CA GLY A 345 1.75 28.69 -11.46
C GLY A 345 0.56 28.62 -12.42
N GLU A 346 0.20 29.73 -13.05
CA GLU A 346 -0.98 29.88 -13.92
C GLU A 346 -0.75 29.63 -15.42
N ARG A 347 0.50 29.41 -15.87
CA ARG A 347 0.86 29.43 -17.31
C ARG A 347 0.48 28.16 -18.06
N THR A 348 0.16 27.08 -17.36
CA THR A 348 -0.32 25.77 -17.86
C THR A 348 -1.83 25.80 -18.10
N ASN A 349 -2.31 26.90 -18.69
CA ASN A 349 -3.73 27.20 -18.86
C ASN A 349 -4.01 27.54 -20.32
N VAL A 350 -4.81 26.72 -21.01
CA VAL A 350 -5.10 26.90 -22.44
C VAL A 350 -5.91 28.17 -22.73
N THR A 351 -6.70 28.67 -21.76
CA THR A 351 -7.44 29.93 -21.90
C THR A 351 -6.55 31.15 -21.61
N GLY A 352 -5.64 31.05 -20.64
CA GLY A 352 -4.82 32.16 -20.14
C GLY A 352 -3.47 32.33 -20.84
N SER A 353 -2.92 31.28 -21.46
CA SER A 353 -1.57 31.26 -22.01
C SER A 353 -1.58 30.93 -23.51
N LYS A 354 -1.36 31.96 -24.35
CA LYS A 354 -1.27 31.79 -25.82
C LYS A 354 -0.18 30.80 -26.24
N LYS A 355 0.94 30.77 -25.51
CA LYS A 355 2.01 29.80 -25.75
C LYS A 355 1.48 28.39 -25.49
N PHE A 356 0.94 28.15 -24.29
CA PHE A 356 0.48 26.82 -23.88
C PHE A 356 -0.65 26.29 -24.77
N LEU A 357 -1.65 27.13 -25.09
CA LEU A 357 -2.72 26.79 -26.04
C LEU A 357 -2.18 26.30 -27.39
N ARG A 358 -1.17 26.97 -27.94
CA ARG A 358 -0.53 26.58 -29.21
C ARG A 358 0.15 25.23 -29.07
N LEU A 359 0.91 25.02 -27.99
CA LEU A 359 1.64 23.77 -27.75
C LEU A 359 0.68 22.59 -27.65
N ILE A 360 -0.40 22.71 -26.87
CA ILE A 360 -1.42 21.66 -26.70
C ILE A 360 -2.14 21.39 -28.02
N LYS A 361 -2.57 22.43 -28.77
CA LYS A 361 -3.25 22.26 -30.07
C LYS A 361 -2.36 21.62 -31.13
N ASN A 362 -1.04 21.79 -31.04
CA ASN A 362 -0.07 21.21 -31.96
C ASN A 362 0.51 19.87 -31.47
N GLU A 363 0.06 19.37 -30.30
CA GLU A 363 0.59 18.17 -29.66
C GLU A 363 2.11 18.26 -29.34
N GLU A 364 2.62 19.48 -29.14
CA GLU A 364 4.02 19.79 -28.77
C GLU A 364 4.22 19.60 -27.24
N TYR A 365 3.91 18.40 -26.74
CA TYR A 365 3.82 18.13 -25.30
C TYR A 365 5.14 18.26 -24.54
N SER A 366 6.29 17.97 -25.16
CA SER A 366 7.60 18.16 -24.52
C SER A 366 7.84 19.65 -24.17
N GLU A 367 7.55 20.56 -25.10
CA GLU A 367 7.64 22.00 -24.83
C GLU A 367 6.54 22.48 -23.86
N ALA A 368 5.39 21.78 -23.81
CA ALA A 368 4.34 22.08 -22.85
C ALA A 368 4.76 21.72 -21.41
N LEU A 369 5.49 20.61 -21.23
CA LEU A 369 6.10 20.25 -19.94
C LEU A 369 7.13 21.28 -19.50
N ASP A 370 7.92 21.85 -20.42
CA ASP A 370 8.86 22.93 -20.09
C ASP A 370 8.12 24.14 -19.50
N VAL A 371 6.89 24.45 -19.95
CA VAL A 371 6.08 25.53 -19.33
C VAL A 371 5.74 25.23 -17.87
N ALA A 372 5.46 23.97 -17.52
CA ALA A 372 5.23 23.57 -16.14
C ALA A 372 6.54 23.61 -15.33
N ARG A 373 7.63 23.05 -15.88
CA ARG A 373 8.96 23.02 -15.24
C ARG A 373 9.48 24.42 -14.94
N ASP A 374 9.41 25.34 -15.90
CA ASP A 374 9.80 26.74 -15.75
C ASP A 374 9.11 27.42 -14.56
N GLN A 375 7.83 27.08 -14.30
CA GLN A 375 7.07 27.67 -13.19
C GLN A 375 7.56 27.13 -11.84
N VAL A 376 7.80 25.82 -11.76
CA VAL A 376 8.29 25.17 -10.55
C VAL A 376 9.71 25.63 -10.21
N GLU A 377 10.59 25.73 -11.20
CA GLU A 377 11.93 26.30 -11.06
C GLU A 377 11.89 27.80 -10.74
N GLY A 378 10.90 28.51 -11.26
CA GLY A 378 10.63 29.92 -11.00
C GLY A 378 10.01 30.21 -9.61
N GLY A 379 9.77 29.19 -8.79
CA GLY A 379 9.29 29.33 -7.41
C GLY A 379 7.79 29.11 -7.21
N ALA A 380 7.07 28.58 -8.21
CA ALA A 380 5.71 28.08 -8.00
C ALA A 380 5.74 26.86 -7.07
N GLN A 381 4.88 26.87 -6.06
CA GLN A 381 4.75 25.79 -5.07
C GLN A 381 3.61 24.85 -5.43
N ILE A 382 2.74 25.25 -6.36
CA ILE A 382 1.62 24.50 -6.91
C ILE A 382 1.54 24.86 -8.41
N VAL A 383 1.15 23.93 -9.26
CA VAL A 383 0.91 24.17 -10.70
C VAL A 383 -0.59 24.05 -10.99
N ASP A 384 -1.18 25.10 -11.58
CA ASP A 384 -2.56 25.10 -12.09
C ASP A 384 -2.57 24.56 -13.53
N ILE A 385 -3.43 23.60 -13.83
CA ILE A 385 -3.58 23.00 -15.16
C ILE A 385 -5.00 23.26 -15.61
N ASN A 386 -5.16 23.84 -16.80
CA ASN A 386 -6.48 24.04 -17.38
C ASN A 386 -6.43 23.68 -18.87
N MET A 387 -7.29 22.73 -19.25
CA MET A 387 -7.47 22.22 -20.62
C MET A 387 -8.84 22.56 -21.22
N ASP A 388 -9.60 23.46 -20.59
CA ASP A 388 -10.94 23.87 -21.03
C ASP A 388 -10.87 24.81 -22.22
N GLU A 389 -11.16 24.27 -23.39
CA GLU A 389 -11.20 25.00 -24.65
C GLU A 389 -12.16 24.29 -25.60
N ALA A 390 -13.06 25.04 -26.24
CA ALA A 390 -14.16 24.49 -27.02
C ALA A 390 -13.74 23.57 -28.19
N MET A 391 -12.48 23.66 -28.63
CA MET A 391 -11.92 22.92 -29.76
C MET A 391 -11.00 21.76 -29.33
N LEU A 392 -10.88 21.48 -28.02
CA LEU A 392 -10.09 20.38 -27.47
C LEU A 392 -11.02 19.32 -26.86
N ASP A 393 -10.60 18.05 -26.90
CA ASP A 393 -11.11 17.07 -25.95
C ASP A 393 -10.44 17.33 -24.60
N SER A 394 -11.04 18.22 -23.81
CA SER A 394 -10.46 18.68 -22.54
C SER A 394 -10.17 17.54 -21.57
N LYS A 395 -11.02 16.49 -21.55
CA LYS A 395 -10.81 15.32 -20.70
C LYS A 395 -9.56 14.55 -21.14
N GLN A 396 -9.45 14.22 -22.43
CA GLN A 396 -8.29 13.47 -22.91
C GLN A 396 -7.00 14.28 -22.82
N ALA A 397 -7.04 15.58 -23.13
CA ALA A 397 -5.89 16.47 -22.99
C ALA A 397 -5.40 16.56 -21.54
N MET A 398 -6.31 16.63 -20.57
CA MET A 398 -5.97 16.64 -19.15
C MET A 398 -5.30 15.32 -18.73
N ILE A 399 -5.93 14.18 -19.04
CA ILE A 399 -5.39 12.85 -18.71
C ILE A 399 -3.99 12.69 -19.29
N HIS A 400 -3.81 13.00 -20.58
CA HIS A 400 -2.53 12.85 -21.25
C HIS A 400 -1.45 13.74 -20.61
N PHE A 401 -1.76 15.02 -20.39
CA PHE A 401 -0.78 15.96 -19.84
C PHE A 401 -0.41 15.68 -18.38
N VAL A 402 -1.37 15.30 -17.53
CA VAL A 402 -1.09 14.93 -16.13
C VAL A 402 -0.27 13.64 -16.07
N ASN A 403 -0.55 12.66 -16.93
CA ASN A 403 0.27 11.44 -17.02
C ASN A 403 1.71 11.74 -17.45
N LEU A 404 1.91 12.71 -18.35
CA LEU A 404 3.24 13.20 -18.71
C LEU A 404 3.92 13.93 -17.55
N ILE A 405 3.22 14.82 -16.85
CA ILE A 405 3.77 15.48 -15.65
C ILE A 405 4.21 14.45 -14.61
N ALA A 406 3.44 13.39 -14.39
CA ALA A 406 3.81 12.33 -13.46
C ALA A 406 5.14 11.64 -13.81
N SER A 407 5.52 11.62 -15.11
CA SER A 407 6.82 11.08 -15.56
C SER A 407 8.01 12.04 -15.37
N GLU A 408 7.76 13.29 -14.98
CA GLU A 408 8.77 14.34 -14.82
C GLU A 408 8.91 14.74 -13.34
N PRO A 409 9.87 14.17 -12.58
CA PRO A 409 10.01 14.39 -11.14
C PRO A 409 10.18 15.86 -10.73
N ASP A 410 10.83 16.67 -11.57
CA ASP A 410 11.03 18.09 -11.32
C ASP A 410 9.72 18.88 -11.30
N ILE A 411 8.70 18.39 -12.01
CA ILE A 411 7.36 18.96 -12.05
C ILE A 411 6.47 18.29 -11.00
N SER A 412 6.41 16.96 -10.98
CA SER A 412 5.51 16.20 -10.12
C SER A 412 5.86 16.27 -8.63
N ARG A 413 7.02 16.81 -8.25
CA ARG A 413 7.35 17.09 -6.84
C ARG A 413 6.36 18.03 -6.16
N VAL A 414 5.75 18.97 -6.88
CA VAL A 414 4.76 19.91 -6.32
C VAL A 414 3.32 19.43 -6.55
N PRO A 415 2.35 19.83 -5.71
CA PRO A 415 0.93 19.54 -5.95
C PRO A 415 0.41 20.20 -7.24
N LEU A 416 -0.64 19.59 -7.80
CA LEU A 416 -1.39 20.13 -8.94
C LEU A 416 -2.75 20.69 -8.47
N ILE A 417 -3.24 21.67 -9.20
CA ILE A 417 -4.64 22.09 -9.24
C ILE A 417 -5.06 21.89 -10.69
N ASP A 418 -6.07 21.07 -10.95
CA ASP A 418 -6.47 20.63 -12.28
C ASP A 418 -7.99 20.66 -12.52
#